data_AF-A0A522WU90-F1
#
_entry.id   AF-A0A522WU90-F1
#
_cell.length_a   1.000
_cell.length_b   1.000
_cell.length_c   1.000
_cell.angle_alpha   90.00
_cell.angle_beta   90.00
_cell.angle_gamma   90.00
#
_symmetry.space_group_name_H-M   'P 1'
#
loop_
_entity.id
_entity.type
_entity.pdbx_description
1 polymer ?
#
loop_
_entity_poly.entity_id
_entity_poly.type
_entity_poly.pdbx_seq_one_letter_code
_entity_poly.pdbx_strand_id
1 'polypeptide(L)' 'MFSVRSGGGNDVISDFEAGQGLGDLVSFVNNPFGTMSFDVIKQNMSQDGVDTVLTLSDADSIRFVGVSVNAFVADDFLWG' A
#
# COMPACT_ATOMS: atom_id res chain seq x y z
N MET A 1 -3.87 -11.09 2.29
CA MET A 1 -2.44 -10.69 2.44
C MET A 1 -1.76 -10.63 1.07
N PHE A 2 -1.08 -9.52 0.80
CA PHE A 2 -0.37 -9.23 -0.44
C PHE A 2 1.10 -8.93 -0.16
N SER A 3 2.00 -9.66 -0.83
CA SER A 3 3.44 -9.40 -0.76
C SER A 3 3.87 -8.51 -1.91
N VAL A 4 4.41 -7.34 -1.59
CA VAL A 4 4.77 -6.31 -2.56
C VAL A 4 6.22 -5.90 -2.43
N ARG A 5 6.84 -5.58 -3.56
CA ARG A 5 8.26 -5.27 -3.68
C ARG A 5 8.47 -4.19 -4.72
N SER A 6 9.52 -3.38 -4.54
CA SER A 6 10.04 -2.57 -5.62
C SER A 6 10.73 -3.45 -6.69
N GLY A 7 10.86 -2.92 -7.91
CA GLY A 7 11.34 -3.64 -9.09
C GLY A 7 10.33 -4.64 -9.67
N GLY A 8 9.07 -4.56 -9.23
CA GLY A 8 7.96 -5.40 -9.72
C GLY A 8 7.19 -4.78 -10.89
N GLY A 9 7.36 -3.48 -11.15
CA GLY A 9 6.53 -2.70 -12.05
C GLY A 9 5.27 -2.18 -11.36
N ASN A 10 4.16 -2.13 -12.10
CA ASN A 10 2.89 -1.58 -11.64
C ASN A 10 1.86 -2.69 -11.41
N ASP A 11 1.46 -2.87 -10.15
CA ASP A 11 0.51 -3.91 -9.73
C ASP A 11 -0.89 -3.31 -9.46
N VAL A 12 -1.92 -4.15 -9.58
CA VAL A 12 -3.31 -3.80 -9.28
C VAL A 12 -3.89 -4.83 -8.32
N ILE A 13 -4.43 -4.36 -7.20
CA ILE A 13 -5.17 -5.16 -6.22
C ILE A 13 -6.63 -4.70 -6.24
N SER A 14 -7.54 -5.58 -6.62
CA SER A 14 -8.95 -5.24 -6.88
C SER A 14 -9.90 -5.40 -5.69
N ASP A 15 -9.47 -6.08 -4.64
CA ASP A 15 -10.32 -6.57 -3.55
C ASP A 15 -9.71 -6.36 -2.15
N PHE A 16 -8.80 -5.38 -2.02
CA PHE A 16 -8.17 -5.05 -0.73
C PHE A 16 -9.17 -4.45 0.26
N GLU A 17 -9.32 -5.07 1.43
CA GLU A 17 -10.12 -4.55 2.52
C GLU A 17 -9.26 -3.80 3.55
N ALA A 18 -9.23 -2.46 3.46
CA ALA A 18 -8.50 -1.59 4.39
C ALA A 18 -9.32 -1.24 5.65
N GLY A 19 -8.66 -0.98 6.76
CA GLY A 19 -9.25 -0.43 7.98
C GLY A 19 -8.76 -1.08 9.26
N GLN A 20 -9.37 -0.71 10.39
CA GLN A 20 -8.99 -1.28 11.70
C GLN A 20 -9.35 -2.77 11.78
N GLY A 21 -8.45 -3.60 12.30
CA GLY A 21 -8.72 -5.01 12.62
C GLY A 21 -8.33 -6.03 11.53
N LEU A 22 -9.15 -7.08 11.36
CA LEU A 22 -8.87 -8.27 10.52
C LEU A 22 -9.17 -8.04 9.02
N GLY A 23 -8.69 -6.92 8.48
CA GLY A 23 -8.72 -6.67 7.03
C GLY A 23 -7.61 -7.42 6.29
N ASP A 24 -7.35 -6.98 5.06
CA ASP A 24 -6.19 -7.44 4.31
C ASP A 24 -4.90 -6.79 4.79
N LEU A 25 -3.78 -7.49 4.58
CA LEU A 25 -2.46 -7.05 5.00
C LEU A 25 -1.53 -6.88 3.81
N VAL A 26 -0.80 -5.78 3.79
CA VAL A 26 0.34 -5.54 2.91
C VAL A 26 1.63 -5.93 3.63
N SER A 27 2.41 -6.80 3.00
CA SER A 27 3.76 -7.16 3.44
C SER A 27 4.79 -6.66 2.42
N PHE A 28 5.68 -5.78 2.86
CA PHE A 28 6.75 -5.26 2.01
C PHE A 28 7.97 -6.17 2.02
N VAL A 29 8.34 -6.70 0.86
CA VAL A 29 9.56 -7.49 0.69
C VAL A 29 10.74 -6.53 0.55
N ASN A 30 11.78 -6.75 1.36
CA ASN A 30 13.03 -5.97 1.38
C ASN A 30 12.89 -4.47 1.69
N ASN A 31 11.77 -4.03 2.28
CA ASN A 31 11.54 -2.64 2.72
C ASN A 31 11.84 -1.58 1.64
N PRO A 32 10.88 -1.22 0.77
CA PRO A 32 11.12 -0.29 -0.34
C PRO A 32 11.37 1.15 0.12
N PHE A 33 11.07 1.48 1.39
CA PHE A 33 11.27 2.81 1.95
C PHE A 33 12.44 2.83 2.93
N GLY A 34 13.14 3.97 3.02
CA GLY A 34 14.26 4.14 3.96
C GLY A 34 13.84 4.01 5.44
N THR A 35 12.57 4.26 5.76
CA THR A 35 11.97 3.97 7.06
C THR A 35 10.60 3.36 6.85
N MET A 36 10.35 2.19 7.43
CA MET A 36 9.06 1.51 7.38
C MET A 36 8.17 2.03 8.49
N SER A 37 7.37 3.05 8.17
CA SER A 37 6.32 3.55 9.06
C SER A 37 5.05 3.86 8.27
N PHE A 38 3.91 3.84 8.97
CA PHE A 38 2.63 4.14 8.35
C PHE A 38 2.60 5.55 7.77
N ASP A 39 3.18 6.54 8.46
CA ASP A 39 3.26 7.91 7.95
C ASP A 39 4.04 8.01 6.64
N VAL A 40 5.18 7.30 6.52
CA VAL A 40 5.98 7.27 5.29
C VAL A 40 5.21 6.59 4.16
N ILE A 41 4.57 5.46 4.44
CA ILE A 41 3.75 4.74 3.45
C ILE A 41 2.60 5.64 2.97
N LYS A 42 1.88 6.27 3.91
CA LYS A 42 0.74 7.15 3.60
C LYS A 42 1.14 8.40 2.83
N GLN A 43 2.32 8.96 3.08
CA GLN A 43 2.87 10.07 2.28
C GLN A 43 3.16 9.68 0.82
N ASN A 44 3.42 8.39 0.56
CA ASN A 44 3.61 7.85 -0.78
C ASN A 44 2.30 7.36 -1.42
N MET A 45 1.16 7.52 -0.75
CA MET A 45 -0.15 7.25 -1.31
C MET A 45 -0.75 8.50 -1.94
N SER A 46 -1.43 8.31 -3.06
CA SER A 46 -2.22 9.34 -3.72
C SER A 46 -3.61 8.79 -4.06
N GLN A 47 -4.63 9.65 -3.97
CA GLN A 47 -5.98 9.31 -4.40
C GLN A 47 -6.11 9.56 -5.90
N ASP A 48 -6.60 8.57 -6.64
CA ASP A 48 -6.96 8.68 -8.06
C ASP A 48 -8.39 8.20 -8.28
N GLY A 49 -9.33 9.14 -8.42
CA GLY A 49 -10.75 8.83 -8.40
C GLY A 49 -11.15 8.17 -7.09
N VAL A 50 -11.64 6.92 -7.15
CA VAL A 50 -12.00 6.12 -5.97
C VAL A 50 -10.87 5.17 -5.53
N ASP A 51 -9.76 5.12 -6.27
CA ASP A 51 -8.64 4.23 -6.01
C ASP A 51 -7.53 4.94 -5.25
N THR A 52 -6.72 4.15 -4.55
CA THR A 52 -5.44 4.61 -4.00
C THR A 52 -4.29 4.06 -4.81
N VAL A 53 -3.32 4.92 -5.15
CA VAL A 53 -2.05 4.51 -5.74
C VAL A 53 -0.95 4.73 -4.72
N LEU A 54 -0.29 3.65 -4.30
CA LEU A 54 0.93 3.68 -3.49
C LEU A 54 2.13 3.61 -4.43
N THR A 55 2.91 4.68 -4.46
CA THR A 55 4.16 4.74 -5.22
C THR A 55 5.30 4.12 -4.40
N LEU A 56 6.01 3.16 -4.97
CA LEU A 56 7.17 2.52 -4.31
C LEU A 56 8.51 3.09 -4.82
N SER A 57 8.53 3.52 -6.09
CA SER A 57 9.67 4.16 -6.75
C SER A 57 9.16 4.97 -7.96
N ASP A 58 10.06 5.63 -8.70
CA ASP A 58 9.69 6.32 -9.95
C ASP A 58 9.14 5.37 -11.03
N ALA A 59 9.35 4.06 -10.90
CA ALA A 59 8.95 3.05 -11.88
C ALA A 59 7.95 2.01 -11.35
N ASP A 60 7.68 2.00 -10.04
CA ASP A 60 6.88 0.96 -9.38
C ASP A 60 5.72 1.57 -8.58
N SER A 61 4.54 0.98 -8.72
CA SER A 61 3.36 1.38 -7.95
C SER A 61 2.40 0.22 -7.69
N ILE A 62 1.52 0.40 -6.71
CA ILE A 62 0.41 -0.50 -6.43
C ILE A 62 -0.87 0.32 -6.47
N ARG A 63 -1.83 -0.09 -7.29
CA ARG A 63 -3.18 0.47 -7.28
C ARG A 63 -4.11 -0.42 -6.46
N PHE A 64 -4.73 0.16 -5.44
CA PHE A 64 -5.80 -0.45 -4.66
C PHE A 64 -7.14 0.07 -5.20
N VAL A 65 -7.87 -0.77 -5.93
CA VAL A 65 -9.10 -0.38 -6.60
C VAL A 65 -10.21 -0.18 -5.59
N GLY A 66 -10.91 0.95 -5.67
CA GLY A 66 -12.06 1.26 -4.82
C GLY A 66 -11.73 1.53 -3.35
N VAL A 67 -10.46 1.67 -2.99
CA VAL A 67 -10.02 1.97 -1.63
C VAL A 67 -9.58 3.43 -1.53
N SER A 68 -10.19 4.18 -0.61
CA SER A 68 -9.76 5.56 -0.33
C SER A 68 -8.49 5.60 0.52
N VAL A 69 -7.61 6.57 0.27
CA VAL A 69 -6.39 6.82 1.08
C VAL A 69 -6.72 7.00 2.57
N ASN A 70 -7.91 7.53 2.87
CA ASN A 70 -8.36 7.76 4.24
C ASN A 70 -8.85 6.49 4.95
N ALA A 71 -9.09 5.40 4.21
CA ALA A 71 -9.45 4.10 4.79
C ALA A 71 -8.24 3.40 5.39
N PHE A 72 -7.04 3.65 4.86
CA PHE A 72 -5.82 3.03 5.34
C PHE A 72 -5.46 3.47 6.76
N VAL A 73 -5.05 2.49 7.56
CA VAL A 73 -4.53 2.62 8.92
C VAL A 73 -3.26 1.77 9.08
N ALA A 74 -2.58 1.89 10.23
CA ALA A 74 -1.36 1.13 10.48
C ALA A 74 -1.60 -0.40 10.55
N ASP A 75 -2.81 -0.84 10.85
CA ASP A 75 -3.18 -2.26 10.92
C ASP A 75 -3.12 -2.95 9.55
N ASP A 76 -3.21 -2.20 8.44
CA ASP A 76 -3.21 -2.74 7.07
C ASP A 76 -1.81 -3.19 6.60
N PHE A 77 -0.78 -3.04 7.43
CA PHE A 77 0.62 -3.30 7.07
C PHE A 77 1.30 -4.20 8.09
N LEU A 78 2.10 -5.13 7.60
CA LEU A 78 3.00 -5.91 8.44
C LEU A 78 4.28 -5.12 8.74
N TRP A 79 4.52 -4.93 10.03
CA TRP A 79 5.73 -4.31 10.57
C TRP A 79 6.70 -5.44 10.97
N GLY A 80 7.78 -5.61 10.20
CA GLY A 80 8.85 -6.55 10.48
C GLY A 80 9.93 -5.96 11.38
#